data_AF-A0A0P9C344-F1
#
_entry.id   AF-A0A0P9C344-F1
#
_cell.length_a   1.000
_cell.length_b   1.000
_cell.length_c   1.000
_cell.angle_alpha   90.00
_cell.angle_beta   90.00
_cell.angle_gamma   90.00
#
_symmetry.space_group_name_H-M   'P 1'
#
loop_
_entity.id
_entity.type
_entity.pdbx_description
1 polymer ?
#
loop_
_entity_poly.entity_id
_entity_poly.type
_entity_poly.pdbx_seq_one_letter_code
_entity_poly.pdbx_strand_id
1 'polypeptide(L)'
;MTNFRFVIMENLRRFLYQYDAESPLYFGHRLKSDFKEGYMSGDAGYVLSKGALRLLNLIAFQNNTICGLNLNSSLMPEDKQIALCLKNVRVIAGDSRDEKGQERFLPMMPHWMGPGFKRWKNYSKSVYFKPARRACCSSSLITFHPANGYVFDLWEFFLHRVRIFGCPQMAPQKLPPRLSFGEMHAQLGYWSQVVSDNHG
;
A
#
# COMPACT_ATOMS: atom_id res chain seq x y z
N MET A 1 0.83 14.71 12.47
CA MET A 1 0.16 13.99 11.36
C MET A 1 -0.36 15.02 10.38
N THR A 2 0.21 15.10 9.18
CA THR A 2 -0.27 15.96 8.11
C THR A 2 -1.33 15.20 7.31
N ASN A 3 -2.59 15.64 7.42
CA ASN A 3 -3.76 15.03 6.77
C ASN A 3 -3.79 15.37 5.27
N PHE A 4 -2.91 14.74 4.48
CA PHE A 4 -2.96 14.86 3.02
C PHE A 4 -3.49 13.60 2.34
N ARG A 5 -4.08 12.63 3.06
CA ARG A 5 -4.63 11.41 2.47
C ARG A 5 -6.00 11.09 3.05
N PHE A 6 -6.86 10.55 2.21
CA PHE A 6 -8.12 9.95 2.63
C PHE A 6 -7.94 8.44 2.72
N VAL A 7 -8.54 7.81 3.72
CA VAL A 7 -8.51 6.35 3.91
C VAL A 7 -9.94 5.83 4.00
N ILE A 8 -10.31 4.91 3.12
CA ILE A 8 -11.59 4.21 3.17
C ILE A 8 -11.42 3.02 4.12
N MET A 9 -11.76 3.22 5.38
CA MET A 9 -11.47 2.29 6.47
C MET A 9 -12.15 0.92 6.29
N GLU A 10 -13.33 0.88 5.67
CA GLU A 10 -14.07 -0.35 5.36
C GLU A 10 -13.30 -1.21 4.36
N ASN A 11 -12.75 -0.60 3.33
CA ASN A 11 -11.93 -1.29 2.32
C ASN A 11 -10.60 -1.74 2.91
N LEU A 12 -9.97 -0.91 3.76
CA LEU A 12 -8.76 -1.30 4.49
C LEU A 12 -9.01 -2.52 5.37
N ARG A 13 -10.09 -2.49 6.17
CA ARG A 13 -10.49 -3.59 7.05
C ARG A 13 -10.74 -4.85 6.23
N ARG A 14 -11.51 -4.77 5.15
CA ARG A 14 -11.81 -5.91 4.28
C ARG A 14 -10.54 -6.52 3.70
N PHE A 15 -9.61 -5.70 3.20
CA PHE A 15 -8.34 -6.14 2.63
C PHE A 15 -7.44 -6.85 3.66
N LEU A 16 -7.27 -6.25 4.84
CA LEU A 16 -6.37 -6.77 5.87
C LEU A 16 -6.92 -7.99 6.62
N TYR A 17 -8.26 -8.15 6.66
CA TYR A 17 -8.91 -9.12 7.53
C TYR A 17 -8.43 -10.55 7.35
N GLN A 18 -8.03 -10.92 6.13
CA GLN A 18 -7.61 -12.28 5.80
C GLN A 18 -6.22 -12.64 6.34
N TYR A 19 -5.36 -11.65 6.64
CA TYR A 19 -3.97 -11.88 7.03
C TYR A 19 -3.81 -11.94 8.55
N ASP A 20 -2.87 -12.76 9.01
CA ASP A 20 -2.47 -12.78 10.40
C ASP A 20 -1.67 -11.51 10.76
N ALA A 21 -2.11 -10.82 11.81
CA ALA A 21 -1.47 -9.58 12.27
C ALA A 21 -0.06 -9.81 12.85
N GLU A 22 0.26 -11.03 13.30
CA GLU A 22 1.58 -11.37 13.83
C GLU A 22 2.58 -11.77 12.73
N SER A 23 2.10 -12.09 11.53
CA SER A 23 2.97 -12.32 10.37
C SER A 23 3.68 -11.02 9.97
N PRO A 24 5.01 -11.03 9.72
CA PRO A 24 5.80 -9.82 9.50
C PRO A 24 5.59 -9.26 8.09
N LEU A 25 4.48 -8.58 7.89
CA LEU A 25 4.02 -8.04 6.61
C LEU A 25 3.89 -6.52 6.61
N TYR A 26 4.03 -5.94 5.41
CA TYR A 26 3.60 -4.58 5.14
C TYR A 26 3.06 -4.40 3.72
N PHE A 27 2.14 -3.47 3.56
CA PHE A 27 1.40 -3.21 2.32
C PHE A 27 1.37 -1.72 2.00
N GLY A 28 1.24 -1.39 0.72
CA GLY A 28 1.13 -0.01 0.24
C GLY A 28 1.22 0.04 -1.28
N HIS A 29 1.52 1.21 -1.83
CA HIS A 29 1.79 1.37 -3.27
C HIS A 29 3.27 1.11 -3.57
N ARG A 30 3.58 -0.03 -4.20
CA ARG A 30 4.98 -0.47 -4.33
C ARG A 30 5.70 0.21 -5.50
N LEU A 31 6.87 0.76 -5.20
CA LEU A 31 7.82 1.38 -6.12
C LEU A 31 9.11 0.56 -6.19
N LYS A 32 9.79 0.63 -7.33
CA LYS A 32 11.10 0.00 -7.55
C LYS A 32 12.18 0.67 -6.72
N SER A 33 13.16 -0.12 -6.30
CA SER A 33 14.36 0.36 -5.65
C SER A 33 15.60 -0.35 -6.22
N ASP A 34 16.76 0.00 -5.68
CA ASP A 34 18.05 -0.68 -5.81
C ASP A 34 18.10 -2.06 -5.12
N PHE A 35 17.11 -2.40 -4.28
CA PHE A 35 16.93 -3.72 -3.70
C PHE A 35 15.65 -4.38 -4.20
N LYS A 36 15.66 -5.72 -4.26
CA LYS A 36 14.65 -6.53 -4.98
C LYS A 36 13.22 -6.29 -4.51
N GLU A 37 13.03 -6.02 -3.22
CA GLU A 37 11.70 -5.90 -2.60
C GLU A 37 10.98 -4.62 -3.00
N GLY A 38 11.71 -3.59 -3.44
CA GLY A 38 11.15 -2.25 -3.64
C GLY A 38 10.74 -1.59 -2.32
N TYR A 39 10.02 -0.48 -2.39
CA TYR A 39 9.53 0.23 -1.21
C TYR A 39 8.09 0.69 -1.41
N MET A 40 7.37 0.97 -0.32
CA MET A 40 5.99 1.46 -0.42
C MET A 40 6.00 2.99 -0.40
N SER A 41 5.34 3.63 -1.36
CA SER A 41 5.28 5.09 -1.44
C SER A 41 4.70 5.71 -0.18
N GLY A 42 5.44 6.63 0.43
CA GLY A 42 4.98 7.45 1.54
C GLY A 42 3.74 8.28 1.16
N ASP A 43 3.70 8.83 -0.05
CA ASP A 43 2.54 9.61 -0.55
C ASP A 43 1.26 8.77 -0.63
N ALA A 44 1.32 7.49 -0.97
CA ALA A 44 0.14 6.62 -0.95
C ALA A 44 -0.24 6.17 0.47
N GLY A 45 0.74 6.17 1.37
CA GLY A 45 0.65 5.54 2.68
C GLY A 45 0.89 4.04 2.62
N TYR A 46 1.29 3.49 3.75
CA TYR A 46 1.57 2.07 3.92
C TYR A 46 1.09 1.58 5.30
N VAL A 47 0.86 0.27 5.42
CA VAL A 47 0.39 -0.37 6.65
C VAL A 47 1.39 -1.44 7.06
N LEU A 48 1.77 -1.42 8.34
CA LEU A 48 2.59 -2.44 8.97
C LEU A 48 1.69 -3.37 9.78
N SER A 49 1.89 -4.68 9.63
CA SER A 49 1.39 -5.66 10.60
C SER A 49 2.00 -5.43 11.98
N LYS A 50 1.38 -6.01 13.02
CA LYS A 50 1.90 -5.96 14.38
C LYS A 50 3.25 -6.67 14.49
N GLY A 51 3.42 -7.80 13.79
CA GLY A 51 4.70 -8.49 13.67
C GLY A 51 5.78 -7.62 13.03
N ALA A 52 5.48 -6.94 11.92
CA ALA A 52 6.43 -6.06 11.26
C ALA A 52 6.84 -4.85 12.13
N LEU A 53 5.87 -4.22 12.79
CA LEU A 53 6.14 -3.09 13.68
C LEU A 53 7.01 -3.50 14.87
N ARG A 54 6.79 -4.70 15.43
CA ARG A 54 7.64 -5.25 16.50
C ARG A 54 9.08 -5.43 16.04
N LEU A 55 9.30 -6.06 14.88
CA LEU A 55 10.64 -6.26 14.33
C LEU A 55 11.33 -4.92 14.01
N LEU A 56 10.60 -3.96 13.44
CA LEU A 56 11.11 -2.62 13.16
C LEU A 56 11.60 -1.92 14.44
N ASN A 57 10.74 -1.87 15.46
CA ASN A 57 11.02 -1.11 16.68
C ASN A 57 12.06 -1.79 17.60
N LEU A 58 11.95 -3.11 17.77
CA LEU A 58 12.74 -3.86 18.75
C LEU A 58 14.07 -4.36 18.18
N ILE A 59 14.21 -4.45 16.85
CA ILE A 59 15.42 -4.98 16.20
C ILE A 59 16.03 -3.92 15.29
N ALA A 60 15.31 -3.45 14.28
CA ALA A 60 15.89 -2.57 13.27
C ALA A 60 16.35 -1.22 13.85
N PHE A 61 15.50 -0.56 14.63
CA PHE A 61 15.83 0.73 15.24
C PHE A 61 16.82 0.64 16.41
N GLN A 62 17.06 -0.55 16.95
CA GLN A 62 18.05 -0.74 18.01
C GLN A 62 19.48 -0.92 17.45
N ASN A 63 19.63 -1.06 16.14
CA ASN A 63 20.93 -1.24 15.49
C ASN A 63 21.04 -0.36 14.24
N ASN A 64 21.78 0.75 14.37
CA ASN A 64 22.00 1.73 13.31
C ASN A 64 22.64 1.15 12.03
N THR A 65 23.21 -0.05 12.06
CA THR A 65 23.73 -0.71 10.84
C THR A 65 22.63 -1.38 10.01
N ILE A 66 21.50 -1.77 10.62
CA ILE A 66 20.39 -2.46 9.94
C ILE A 66 19.65 -1.53 9.00
N CYS A 67 19.44 -0.28 9.39
CA CYS A 67 18.72 0.71 8.59
C CYS A 67 19.62 1.50 7.63
N GLY A 68 20.92 1.22 7.62
CA GLY A 68 21.94 2.00 6.91
C GLY A 68 22.60 3.06 7.81
N LEU A 69 23.83 3.42 7.46
CA LEU A 69 24.76 4.19 8.31
C LEU A 69 24.29 5.62 8.66
N ASN A 70 23.24 6.15 8.02
CA ASN A 70 22.74 7.50 8.28
C ASN A 70 21.23 7.64 8.07
N LEU A 71 20.44 7.17 9.06
CA LEU A 71 18.99 7.42 9.16
C LEU A 71 18.61 8.92 9.10
N ASN A 72 19.56 9.80 9.44
CA ASN A 72 19.39 11.25 9.44
C ASN A 72 19.97 11.95 8.20
N SER A 73 20.45 11.22 7.19
CA SER A 73 20.91 11.88 5.95
C SER A 73 19.72 12.21 5.05
N SER A 74 19.66 13.45 4.58
CA SER A 74 18.68 13.90 3.57
C SER A 74 18.84 13.22 2.20
N LEU A 75 19.72 12.22 2.08
CA LEU A 75 20.08 11.55 0.82
C LEU A 75 19.05 10.50 0.39
N MET A 76 18.24 9.97 1.31
CA MET A 76 17.25 8.93 1.01
C MET A 76 15.85 9.31 1.52
N PRO A 77 14.79 9.18 0.69
CA PRO A 77 13.40 9.35 1.13
C PRO A 77 13.06 8.43 2.31
N GLU A 78 12.30 8.93 3.28
CA GLU A 78 11.93 8.20 4.51
C GLU A 78 11.30 6.83 4.22
N ASP A 79 10.41 6.78 3.24
CA ASP A 79 9.71 5.56 2.85
C ASP A 79 10.65 4.46 2.32
N LYS A 80 11.69 4.86 1.58
CA LYS A 80 12.77 3.96 1.14
C LYS A 80 13.67 3.54 2.30
N GLN A 81 13.95 4.43 3.27
CA GLN A 81 14.71 4.09 4.48
C GLN A 81 13.98 3.04 5.33
N ILE A 82 12.69 3.25 5.58
CA ILE A 82 11.85 2.29 6.32
C ILE A 82 11.82 0.94 5.60
N ALA A 83 11.66 0.93 4.27
CA ALA A 83 11.69 -0.32 3.50
C ALA A 83 13.03 -1.07 3.63
N LEU A 84 14.17 -0.35 3.64
CA LEU A 84 15.49 -0.94 3.87
C LEU A 84 15.59 -1.59 5.26
N CYS A 85 15.15 -0.89 6.31
CA CYS A 85 15.09 -1.44 7.67
C CYS A 85 14.26 -2.73 7.71
N LEU A 86 13.04 -2.68 7.19
CA LEU A 86 12.07 -3.79 7.17
C LEU A 86 12.65 -5.01 6.44
N LYS A 87 13.24 -4.79 5.26
CA LYS A 87 13.95 -5.83 4.51
C LYS A 87 15.01 -6.52 5.36
N ASN A 88 15.86 -5.75 6.04
CA ASN A 88 16.99 -6.30 6.79
C ASN A 88 16.56 -7.05 8.07
N VAL A 89 15.35 -6.81 8.57
CA VAL A 89 14.71 -7.65 9.61
C VAL A 89 13.69 -8.65 9.07
N ARG A 90 13.76 -8.96 7.76
CA ARG A 90 12.96 -9.99 7.07
C ARG A 90 11.45 -9.76 7.11
N VAL A 91 11.01 -8.51 7.19
CA VAL A 91 9.61 -8.16 6.94
C VAL A 91 9.31 -8.29 5.45
N ILE A 92 8.24 -8.99 5.12
CA ILE A 92 7.83 -9.31 3.76
C ILE A 92 6.95 -8.19 3.22
N ALA A 93 7.34 -7.67 2.06
CA ALA A 93 6.51 -6.77 1.27
C ALA A 93 5.37 -7.59 0.65
N GLY A 94 4.12 -7.30 1.01
CA GLY A 94 2.95 -7.92 0.41
C GLY A 94 2.45 -7.20 -0.85
N ASP A 95 1.65 -7.88 -1.67
CA ASP A 95 0.96 -7.29 -2.82
C ASP A 95 -0.41 -6.76 -2.37
N SER A 96 -0.65 -5.47 -2.60
CA SER A 96 -1.88 -4.77 -2.19
C SER A 96 -2.85 -4.55 -3.35
N ARG A 97 -2.49 -4.98 -4.56
CA ARG A 97 -3.37 -4.83 -5.73
C ARG A 97 -4.58 -5.76 -5.62
N ASP A 98 -5.63 -5.43 -6.34
CA ASP A 98 -6.78 -6.34 -6.46
C ASP A 98 -6.51 -7.49 -7.44
N GLU A 99 -7.51 -8.36 -7.58
CA GLU A 99 -7.45 -9.56 -8.42
C GLU A 99 -7.28 -9.23 -9.92
N LYS A 100 -7.53 -7.96 -10.31
CA LYS A 100 -7.30 -7.43 -11.66
C LYS A 100 -5.95 -6.72 -11.80
N GLY A 101 -5.13 -6.74 -10.75
CA GLY A 101 -3.85 -6.05 -10.68
C GLY A 101 -3.98 -4.52 -10.55
N GLN A 102 -5.13 -4.01 -10.10
CA GLN A 102 -5.35 -2.57 -9.92
C GLN A 102 -4.92 -2.12 -8.53
N GLU A 103 -4.33 -0.93 -8.47
CA GLU A 103 -3.82 -0.33 -7.24
C GLU A 103 -4.94 0.04 -6.26
N ARG A 104 -4.73 -0.27 -4.98
CA ARG A 104 -5.61 0.13 -3.86
C ARG A 104 -5.06 1.30 -3.04
N PHE A 105 -3.75 1.49 -3.05
CA PHE A 105 -3.07 2.61 -2.41
C PHE A 105 -2.64 3.56 -3.51
N LEU A 106 -3.20 4.77 -3.57
CA LEU A 106 -2.90 5.70 -4.65
C LEU A 106 -2.01 6.85 -4.17
N PRO A 107 -0.84 7.03 -4.78
CA PRO A 107 0.08 8.14 -4.47
C PRO A 107 -0.41 9.48 -5.04
N MET A 108 -1.41 9.43 -5.92
CA MET A 108 -1.99 10.59 -6.58
C MET A 108 -3.47 10.32 -6.88
N MET A 109 -4.22 11.38 -7.19
CA MET A 109 -5.64 11.26 -7.49
C MET A 109 -5.90 10.38 -8.72
N PRO A 110 -7.02 9.62 -8.75
CA PRO A 110 -7.41 8.80 -9.90
C PRO A 110 -7.37 9.54 -11.24
N HIS A 111 -7.82 10.80 -11.28
CA HIS A 111 -7.85 11.60 -12.52
C HIS A 111 -6.46 11.99 -13.05
N TRP A 112 -5.38 11.77 -12.29
CA TRP A 112 -4.00 11.91 -12.74
C TRP A 112 -3.34 10.57 -13.09
N MET A 113 -4.02 9.45 -12.88
CA MET A 113 -3.52 8.10 -13.14
C MET A 113 -4.16 7.52 -14.40
N GLY A 114 -3.34 7.01 -15.32
CA GLY A 114 -3.82 6.31 -16.50
C GLY A 114 -3.14 6.73 -17.80
N PRO A 115 -3.35 5.97 -18.88
CA PRO A 115 -2.80 6.28 -20.20
C PRO A 115 -3.19 7.69 -20.65
N GLY A 116 -2.22 8.47 -21.15
CA GLY A 116 -2.44 9.83 -21.66
C GLY A 116 -2.06 10.95 -20.68
N PHE A 117 -1.98 10.69 -19.38
CA PHE A 117 -1.57 11.71 -18.40
C PHE A 117 -0.04 11.82 -18.30
N LYS A 118 0.52 13.01 -18.55
CA LYS A 118 1.97 13.26 -18.52
C LYS A 118 2.60 12.89 -17.17
N ARG A 119 1.92 13.22 -16.05
CA ARG A 119 2.38 12.89 -14.70
C ARG A 119 2.43 11.39 -14.49
N TRP A 120 1.42 10.66 -14.95
CA TRP A 120 1.37 9.20 -14.90
C TRP A 120 2.47 8.55 -15.73
N LYS A 121 2.72 9.03 -16.96
CA LYS A 121 3.71 8.44 -17.87
C LYS A 121 5.08 8.29 -17.21
N ASN A 122 5.55 9.33 -16.52
CA ASN A 122 6.84 9.26 -15.83
C ASN A 122 6.76 8.42 -14.56
N TYR A 123 5.71 8.61 -13.76
CA TYR A 123 5.53 7.88 -12.50
C TYR A 123 5.41 6.36 -12.70
N SER A 124 4.71 5.94 -13.75
CA SER A 124 4.51 4.53 -14.10
C SER A 124 5.80 3.77 -14.47
N LYS A 125 6.91 4.47 -14.71
CA LYS A 125 8.21 3.81 -14.89
C LYS A 125 8.83 3.39 -13.56
N SER A 126 8.41 4.01 -12.46
CA SER A 126 8.94 3.75 -11.11
C SER A 126 8.10 2.75 -10.33
N VAL A 127 6.87 2.46 -10.76
CA VAL A 127 6.02 1.47 -10.06
C VAL A 127 6.62 0.07 -10.17
N TYR A 128 6.44 -0.74 -9.13
CA TYR A 128 7.05 -2.06 -9.03
C TYR A 128 6.37 -3.07 -9.95
N PHE A 129 5.05 -2.98 -10.05
CA PHE A 129 4.28 -3.85 -10.92
C PHE A 129 3.80 -3.11 -12.17
N LYS A 130 3.76 -3.80 -13.31
CA LYS A 130 3.28 -3.23 -14.56
C LYS A 130 1.84 -2.75 -14.37
N PRO A 131 1.53 -1.47 -14.67
CA PRO A 131 0.19 -0.95 -14.52
C PRO A 131 -0.86 -1.75 -15.30
N ALA A 132 -2.03 -1.94 -14.68
CA ALA A 132 -3.18 -2.51 -15.35
C ALA A 132 -3.57 -1.68 -16.59
N ARG A 133 -3.89 -2.35 -17.70
CA ARG A 133 -4.19 -1.71 -19.00
C ARG A 133 -5.54 -0.99 -19.05
N ARG A 134 -6.50 -1.37 -18.20
CA ARG A 134 -7.88 -0.89 -18.22
C ARG A 134 -8.30 -0.46 -16.82
N ALA A 135 -8.75 0.79 -16.73
CA ALA A 135 -9.05 1.54 -15.52
C ALA A 135 -7.83 1.76 -14.62
N CYS A 136 -7.59 3.03 -14.28
CA CYS A 136 -6.82 3.30 -13.08
C CYS A 136 -7.65 2.78 -11.93
N CYS A 137 -6.97 2.17 -10.97
CA CYS A 137 -7.44 2.13 -9.60
C CYS A 137 -8.52 1.06 -9.32
N SER A 138 -8.35 0.37 -8.20
CA SER A 138 -9.28 -0.68 -7.78
C SER A 138 -10.65 -0.09 -7.42
N SER A 139 -11.71 -0.80 -7.78
CA SER A 139 -13.06 -0.55 -7.24
C SER A 139 -13.17 -0.71 -5.71
N SER A 140 -12.13 -1.27 -5.09
CA SER A 140 -12.01 -1.44 -3.65
C SER A 140 -10.78 -0.72 -3.11
N LEU A 141 -10.70 0.55 -3.54
CA LEU A 141 -9.72 1.57 -3.19
C LEU A 141 -9.57 1.72 -1.67
N ILE A 142 -8.34 1.85 -1.18
CA ILE A 142 -8.04 1.99 0.24
C ILE A 142 -7.60 3.42 0.55
N THR A 143 -6.63 3.97 -0.19
CA THR A 143 -6.13 5.33 0.04
C THR A 143 -5.96 6.10 -1.26
N PHE A 144 -6.02 7.42 -1.15
CA PHE A 144 -5.57 8.32 -2.21
C PHE A 144 -5.00 9.63 -1.65
N HIS A 145 -4.10 10.23 -2.41
CA HIS A 145 -3.37 11.46 -2.10
C HIS A 145 -3.45 12.43 -3.29
N PRO A 146 -3.37 13.76 -3.10
CA PRO A 146 -3.55 14.48 -1.85
C PRO A 146 -5.04 14.72 -1.57
N ALA A 147 -5.50 14.43 -0.35
CA ALA A 147 -6.81 14.86 0.14
C ALA A 147 -6.63 16.11 1.01
N ASN A 148 -6.90 17.29 0.44
CA ASN A 148 -7.03 18.52 1.22
C ASN A 148 -8.39 18.56 1.95
N GLY A 149 -8.65 19.57 2.77
CA GLY A 149 -9.91 19.68 3.53
C GLY A 149 -11.17 19.54 2.67
N TYR A 150 -11.24 20.27 1.56
CA TYR A 150 -12.38 20.19 0.63
C TYR A 150 -12.57 18.80 0.04
N VAL A 151 -11.48 18.14 -0.37
CA VAL A 151 -11.53 16.78 -0.89
C VAL A 151 -11.99 15.81 0.19
N PHE A 152 -11.47 15.94 1.41
CA PHE A 152 -11.86 15.10 2.55
C PHE A 152 -13.37 15.20 2.81
N ASP A 153 -13.89 16.43 2.95
CA ASP A 153 -15.31 16.68 3.23
C ASP A 153 -16.21 16.14 2.11
N LEU A 154 -15.79 16.31 0.85
CA LEU A 154 -16.55 15.85 -0.31
C LEU A 154 -16.61 14.32 -0.38
N TRP A 155 -15.50 13.64 -0.15
CA TRP A 155 -15.46 12.16 -0.14
C TRP A 155 -16.20 11.58 1.06
N GLU A 156 -16.07 12.19 2.24
CA GLU A 156 -16.85 11.82 3.42
C GLU A 156 -18.37 11.95 3.15
N PHE A 157 -18.77 13.06 2.51
CA PHE A 157 -20.16 13.29 2.13
C PHE A 157 -20.65 12.24 1.14
N PHE A 158 -19.90 11.95 0.07
CA PHE A 158 -20.33 10.99 -0.95
C PHE A 158 -20.30 9.53 -0.48
N LEU A 159 -19.33 9.13 0.34
CA LEU A 159 -19.19 7.75 0.79
C LEU A 159 -20.11 7.42 1.96
N HIS A 160 -20.32 8.37 2.89
CA HIS A 160 -20.95 8.06 4.18
C HIS A 160 -22.26 8.82 4.44
N ARG A 161 -22.58 9.88 3.70
CA ARG A 161 -23.77 10.71 3.97
C ARG A 161 -24.81 10.71 2.87
N VAL A 162 -24.41 10.82 1.61
CA VAL A 162 -25.33 10.86 0.47
C VAL A 162 -26.05 9.53 0.31
N ARG A 163 -27.36 9.59 0.10
CA ARG A 163 -28.19 8.46 -0.29
C ARG A 163 -28.86 8.78 -1.61
N ILE A 164 -28.54 8.01 -2.64
CA ILE A 164 -29.12 8.16 -3.97
C ILE A 164 -30.45 7.40 -4.00
N PHE A 165 -31.55 8.08 -4.31
CA PHE A 165 -32.86 7.45 -4.45
C PHE A 165 -32.82 6.32 -5.49
N GLY A 166 -33.40 5.17 -5.15
CA GLY A 166 -33.41 3.98 -6.02
C GLY A 166 -32.11 3.16 -6.02
N CYS A 167 -31.04 3.62 -5.36
CA CYS A 167 -29.84 2.82 -5.19
C CYS A 167 -29.95 2.01 -3.87
N PRO A 168 -29.88 0.67 -3.90
CA PRO A 168 -29.89 -0.11 -2.67
C PRO A 168 -28.72 0.32 -1.78
N GLN A 169 -28.97 0.45 -0.46
CA GLN A 169 -27.85 0.61 0.47
C GLN A 169 -26.90 -0.58 0.31
N MET A 170 -25.59 -0.32 0.39
CA MET A 170 -24.59 -1.39 0.31
C MET A 170 -24.92 -2.44 1.37
N ALA A 171 -25.34 -3.63 0.93
CA ALA A 171 -25.64 -4.72 1.84
C ALA A 171 -24.38 -5.02 2.66
N PRO A 172 -24.51 -5.33 3.96
CA PRO A 172 -23.37 -5.74 4.78
C PRO A 172 -22.64 -6.90 4.09
N GLN A 173 -21.44 -6.65 3.58
CA GLN A 173 -20.63 -7.70 2.97
C GLN A 173 -19.98 -8.51 4.08
N LYS A 174 -20.01 -9.83 3.95
CA LYS A 174 -19.21 -10.71 4.81
C LYS A 174 -17.73 -10.42 4.56
N LEU A 175 -16.96 -10.33 5.64
CA LEU A 175 -15.52 -10.27 5.55
C LEU A 175 -15.00 -11.55 4.87
N PRO A 176 -13.89 -11.47 4.11
CA PRO A 176 -13.28 -12.67 3.53
C PRO A 176 -12.88 -13.65 4.64
N PRO A 177 -12.76 -14.96 4.35
CA PRO A 177 -12.19 -15.89 5.32
C PRO A 177 -10.75 -15.49 5.66
N ARG A 178 -10.31 -15.82 6.87
CA ARG A 178 -8.90 -15.72 7.23
C ARG A 178 -8.13 -16.83 6.55
N LEU A 179 -6.92 -16.52 6.10
CA LEU A 179 -5.98 -17.54 5.64
C LEU A 179 -5.66 -18.47 6.81
N SER A 180 -5.67 -19.77 6.55
CA SER A 180 -5.11 -20.76 7.45
C SER A 180 -3.60 -20.55 7.60
N PHE A 181 -3.01 -21.16 8.63
CA PHE A 181 -1.56 -21.11 8.83
C PHE A 181 -0.76 -21.55 7.60
N GLY A 182 -1.20 -22.63 6.93
CA GLY A 182 -0.55 -23.15 5.72
C GLY A 182 -0.65 -22.19 4.53
N GLU A 183 -1.84 -21.62 4.29
CA GLU A 183 -2.05 -20.63 3.22
C GLU A 183 -1.24 -19.35 3.49
N MET A 184 -1.23 -18.87 4.73
CA MET A 184 -0.44 -17.69 5.13
C MET A 184 1.05 -17.94 4.91
N HIS A 185 1.57 -19.10 5.30
CA HIS A 185 2.97 -19.45 5.10
C HIS A 185 3.34 -19.56 3.62
N ALA A 186 2.49 -20.19 2.81
CA ALA A 186 2.67 -20.27 1.36
C ALA A 186 2.67 -18.88 0.71
N GLN A 187 1.76 -17.98 1.14
CA GLN A 187 1.68 -16.62 0.64
C GLN A 187 2.94 -15.80 0.97
N LEU A 188 3.45 -15.91 2.20
CA LEU A 188 4.72 -15.28 2.61
C LEU A 188 5.90 -15.81 1.79
N GLY A 189 5.95 -17.13 1.60
CA GLY A 189 6.95 -17.79 0.76
C GLY A 189 6.94 -17.23 -0.66
N TYR A 190 5.77 -17.15 -1.29
CA TYR A 190 5.60 -16.56 -2.61
C TYR A 190 6.08 -15.09 -2.65
N TRP A 191 5.56 -14.23 -1.78
CA TRP A 191 5.91 -12.80 -1.77
C TRP A 191 7.39 -12.53 -1.46
N SER A 192 8.07 -13.41 -0.72
CA SER A 192 9.51 -13.29 -0.47
C SER A 192 10.39 -13.43 -1.73
N GLN A 193 9.84 -14.05 -2.78
CA GLN A 193 10.54 -14.33 -4.04
C GLN A 193 10.10 -13.41 -5.19
N VAL A 194 9.01 -12.66 -5.01
CA VAL A 194 8.51 -11.75 -6.03
C VAL A 194 9.56 -10.69 -6.37
N VAL A 195 9.76 -10.47 -7.66
CA VAL A 195 10.57 -9.41 -8.25
C VAL A 195 9.70 -8.51 -9.13
N SER A 196 10.16 -7.28 -9.37
CA SER A 196 9.45 -6.33 -10.23
C SER A 196 9.30 -6.88 -11.64
N ASP A 197 8.08 -6.88 -12.17
CA ASP A 197 7.77 -7.19 -13.58
C ASP A 197 7.75 -5.92 -14.48
N ASN A 198 7.93 -4.75 -13.88
CA ASN A 198 7.99 -3.47 -14.59
C ASN A 198 9.43 -3.06 -14.93
N HIS A 199 9.98 -3.63 -16.00
CA HIS A 199 11.38 -3.39 -16.37
C HIS A 199 11.67 -2.02 -17.00
N GLY A 200 10.63 -1.23 -17.30
CA GLY A 200 10.78 0.11 -17.91
C GLY A 200 10.96 0.07 -19.42
#